data_AF-A0A967C9Y2-F1
#
_entry.id   AF-A0A967C9Y2-F1
#
_cell.length_a   1.000
_cell.length_b   1.000
_cell.length_c   1.000
_cell.angle_alpha   90.00
_cell.angle_beta   90.00
_cell.angle_gamma   90.00
#
_symmetry.space_group_name_H-M   'P 1'
#
loop_
_entity.id
_entity.type
_entity.pdbx_description
1 polymer ?
#
loop_
_entity_poly.entity_id
_entity_poly.type
_entity_poly.pdbx_seq_one_letter_code
_entity_poly.pdbx_strand_id
1 'polypeptide(L)'
;MARLLIPSSRRPAGQAGFLLPLSVSGALVLLLCSLSMQSLALQTRQMQRLEASRRQKDDLLASAAQQLASALQGRYRCLRPLSSSAWFDQPLPADCPADLDPQQLRNTELWNQRVLLLGWTPSSAGAGVLQLQLEGSRYQRRYGITLTPLYRLQELG
;
A
#
# COMPACT_ATOMS: atom_id res chain seq x y z
N MET A 1 0.81 64.14 10.28
CA MET A 1 1.26 63.16 9.27
C MET A 1 0.10 62.84 8.35
N ALA A 2 0.33 62.94 7.04
CA ALA A 2 -0.68 63.22 6.01
C ALA A 2 -1.65 62.05 5.70
N ARG A 3 -2.95 62.35 5.67
CA ARG A 3 -4.00 61.48 5.10
C ARG A 3 -4.01 61.66 3.58
N LEU A 4 -3.66 60.63 2.84
CA LEU A 4 -3.84 60.55 1.38
C LEU A 4 -5.34 60.44 1.08
N LEU A 5 -5.91 61.50 0.52
CA LEU A 5 -7.24 61.52 -0.07
C LEU A 5 -7.21 60.73 -1.39
N ILE A 6 -7.86 59.57 -1.40
CA ILE A 6 -8.12 58.82 -2.63
C ILE A 6 -9.31 59.51 -3.33
N PRO A 7 -9.16 60.04 -4.56
CA PRO A 7 -10.29 60.59 -5.29
C PRO A 7 -11.25 59.46 -5.70
N SER A 8 -12.48 59.51 -5.18
CA SER A 8 -13.58 58.68 -5.69
C SER A 8 -14.00 59.20 -7.05
N SER A 9 -13.56 58.51 -8.10
CA SER A 9 -14.03 58.72 -9.46
C SER A 9 -15.53 58.37 -9.57
N ARG A 10 -16.38 59.38 -9.77
CA ARG A 10 -17.80 59.19 -10.12
C ARG A 10 -17.88 58.62 -11.53
N ARG A 11 -18.38 57.40 -11.68
CA ARG A 11 -18.71 56.80 -12.99
C ARG A 11 -20.03 57.38 -13.53
N PRO A 12 -20.14 57.66 -14.84
CA PRO A 12 -21.36 58.19 -15.44
C PRO A 12 -22.44 57.10 -15.56
N ALA A 13 -23.69 57.46 -15.23
CA ALA A 13 -24.83 56.55 -15.05
C ALA A 13 -25.50 56.05 -16.35
N GLY A 14 -24.88 56.22 -17.52
CA GLY A 14 -25.50 55.93 -18.83
C GLY A 14 -25.18 54.55 -19.46
N GLN A 15 -24.21 53.80 -18.94
CA GLN A 15 -23.77 52.50 -19.52
C GLN A 15 -24.01 51.29 -18.60
N ALA A 16 -24.71 51.47 -17.47
CA ALA A 16 -24.91 50.45 -16.46
C ALA A 16 -25.82 49.28 -16.90
N GLY A 17 -26.63 49.46 -17.95
CA GLY A 17 -27.58 48.43 -18.43
C GLY A 17 -26.94 47.18 -19.03
N PHE A 18 -25.76 47.30 -19.63
CA PHE A 18 -25.01 46.17 -20.23
C PHE A 18 -23.96 45.56 -19.29
N LEU A 19 -23.56 46.27 -18.23
CA LEU A 19 -22.55 45.80 -17.28
C LEU A 19 -23.09 44.79 -16.27
N LEU A 20 -24.39 44.85 -15.95
CA LEU A 20 -25.06 43.90 -15.05
C LEU A 20 -25.03 42.44 -15.56
N PRO A 21 -25.41 42.12 -16.80
CA PRO A 21 -25.35 40.74 -17.29
C PRO A 21 -23.90 40.23 -17.44
N LEU A 22 -22.94 41.12 -17.75
CA LEU A 22 -21.52 40.78 -17.87
C LEU A 22 -20.86 40.45 -16.52
N SER A 23 -21.21 41.17 -15.46
CA SER A 23 -20.67 40.88 -14.12
C SER A 23 -21.24 39.57 -13.57
N VAL A 24 -22.50 39.26 -13.85
CA VAL A 24 -23.15 38.00 -13.45
C VAL A 24 -22.52 36.81 -14.16
N SER A 25 -22.29 36.89 -15.48
CA SER A 25 -21.64 35.80 -16.23
C SER A 25 -20.18 35.60 -15.80
N GLY A 26 -19.43 36.68 -15.56
CA GLY A 26 -18.07 36.60 -15.01
C GLY A 26 -18.01 35.94 -13.64
N ALA A 27 -18.93 36.30 -12.73
CA ALA A 27 -19.04 35.68 -11.42
C ALA A 27 -19.40 34.18 -11.51
N LEU A 28 -20.31 33.81 -12.41
CA LEU A 28 -20.67 32.41 -12.64
C LEU A 28 -19.47 31.58 -13.11
N VAL A 29 -18.69 32.10 -14.07
CA VAL A 29 -17.47 31.43 -14.56
C VAL A 29 -16.46 31.25 -13.43
N LEU A 30 -16.24 32.27 -12.60
CA LEU A 30 -15.34 32.18 -11.45
C LEU A 30 -15.81 31.14 -10.43
N LEU A 31 -17.12 31.08 -10.15
CA LEU A 31 -17.71 30.07 -9.28
C LEU A 31 -17.52 28.65 -9.85
N LEU A 32 -17.77 28.46 -11.15
CA LEU A 32 -17.59 27.17 -11.83
C LEU A 32 -16.13 26.72 -11.85
N CYS A 33 -15.19 27.64 -12.12
CA CYS A 33 -13.76 27.35 -12.04
C CYS A 33 -13.35 26.97 -10.61
N SER A 34 -13.83 27.70 -9.59
CA SER A 34 -13.56 27.40 -8.18
C SER A 34 -14.11 26.03 -7.79
N LEU A 35 -15.36 25.72 -8.16
CA LEU A 35 -15.97 24.42 -7.90
C LEU A 35 -15.20 23.28 -8.58
N SER A 36 -14.73 23.51 -9.81
CA SER A 36 -13.95 22.52 -10.57
C SER A 36 -12.58 22.24 -9.93
N MET A 37 -11.92 23.26 -9.37
CA MET A 37 -10.68 23.06 -8.62
C MET A 37 -10.93 22.34 -7.29
N GLN A 38 -12.03 22.65 -6.60
CA GLN A 38 -12.40 22.00 -5.35
C GLN A 38 -12.72 20.51 -5.56
N SER A 39 -13.47 20.17 -6.60
CA SER A 39 -13.78 18.77 -6.93
C SER A 39 -12.52 17.98 -7.29
N LEU A 40 -11.63 18.57 -8.09
CA LEU A 40 -10.34 17.96 -8.44
C LEU A 40 -9.48 17.73 -7.20
N ALA A 41 -9.36 18.72 -6.30
CA ALA A 41 -8.60 18.59 -5.06
C ALA A 41 -9.14 17.46 -4.15
N LEU A 42 -10.47 17.32 -4.05
CA LEU A 42 -11.10 16.24 -3.29
C LEU A 42 -10.79 14.88 -3.91
N GLN A 43 -10.91 14.75 -5.24
CA GLN A 43 -10.61 13.52 -5.95
C GLN A 43 -9.13 13.12 -5.78
N THR A 44 -8.19 14.07 -5.90
CA THR A 44 -6.76 13.80 -5.68
C THR A 44 -6.50 13.29 -4.27
N ARG A 45 -7.13 13.88 -3.24
CA ARG A 45 -7.00 13.41 -1.85
C ARG A 45 -7.55 12.00 -1.66
N GLN A 46 -8.67 11.67 -2.30
CA GLN A 46 -9.22 10.32 -2.25
C GLN A 46 -8.26 9.30 -2.87
N MET A 47 -7.70 9.62 -4.05
CA MET A 47 -6.70 8.75 -4.70
C MET A 47 -5.44 8.56 -3.85
N GLN A 48 -4.91 9.64 -3.27
CA GLN A 48 -3.75 9.57 -2.39
C GLN A 48 -3.98 8.69 -1.17
N ARG A 49 -5.18 8.73 -0.56
CA ARG A 49 -5.53 7.85 0.57
C ARG A 49 -5.58 6.39 0.16
N LEU A 50 -6.13 6.09 -1.02
CA LEU A 50 -6.17 4.72 -1.55
C LEU A 50 -4.76 4.21 -1.85
N GLU A 51 -3.92 5.03 -2.45
CA GLU A 51 -2.51 4.69 -2.72
C GLU A 51 -1.74 4.45 -1.42
N ALA A 52 -1.87 5.35 -0.43
CA ALA A 52 -1.22 5.19 0.87
C ALA A 52 -1.67 3.89 1.56
N SER A 53 -2.97 3.60 1.54
CA SER A 53 -3.50 2.35 2.12
C SER A 53 -2.98 1.11 1.39
N ARG A 54 -2.80 1.16 0.07
CA ARG A 54 -2.19 0.05 -0.70
C ARG A 54 -0.73 -0.13 -0.33
N ARG A 55 0.07 0.94 -0.33
CA ARG A 55 1.49 0.89 0.05
C ARG A 55 1.69 0.33 1.45
N GLN A 56 0.86 0.76 2.41
CA GLN A 56 0.92 0.23 3.77
C GLN A 56 0.70 -1.30 3.82
N LYS A 57 -0.23 -1.82 3.01
CA LYS A 57 -0.48 -3.27 2.91
C LYS A 57 0.67 -4.00 2.22
N ASP A 58 1.26 -3.42 1.19
CA ASP A 58 2.46 -3.94 0.52
C ASP A 58 3.64 -4.01 1.50
N ASP A 59 3.88 -2.95 2.28
CA ASP A 59 4.97 -2.89 3.27
C ASP A 59 4.79 -3.90 4.41
N LEU A 60 3.54 -4.10 4.86
CA LEU A 60 3.16 -5.12 5.83
C LEU A 60 3.49 -6.53 5.32
N LEU A 61 3.05 -6.86 4.10
CA LEU A 61 3.30 -8.17 3.49
C LEU A 61 4.79 -8.40 3.19
N ALA A 62 5.51 -7.36 2.77
CA ALA A 62 6.95 -7.45 2.53
C ALA A 62 7.73 -7.69 3.83
N SER A 63 7.35 -7.01 4.92
CA SER A 63 7.94 -7.21 6.24
C SER A 63 7.64 -8.61 6.78
N ALA A 64 6.41 -9.09 6.61
CA ALA A 64 6.04 -10.46 6.94
C ALA A 64 6.89 -11.46 6.14
N ALA A 65 7.05 -11.25 4.83
CA ALA A 65 7.89 -12.11 4.00
C ALA A 65 9.34 -12.18 4.50
N GLN A 66 9.93 -11.06 4.95
CA GLN A 66 11.27 -11.04 5.53
C GLN A 66 11.34 -11.84 6.83
N GLN A 67 10.34 -11.72 7.69
CA GLN A 67 10.27 -12.46 8.95
C GLN A 67 10.14 -13.97 8.70
N LEU A 68 9.29 -14.40 7.75
CA LEU A 68 9.22 -15.81 7.36
C LEU A 68 10.51 -16.28 6.70
N ALA A 69 11.14 -15.45 5.85
CA ALA A 69 12.40 -15.77 5.20
C ALA A 69 13.53 -15.98 6.22
N SER A 70 13.58 -15.19 7.29
CA SER A 70 14.57 -15.35 8.36
C SER A 70 14.27 -16.59 9.21
N ALA A 71 13.00 -16.88 9.50
CA ALA A 71 12.58 -18.09 10.19
C ALA A 71 12.99 -19.37 9.43
N LEU A 72 12.78 -19.39 8.11
CA LEU A 72 13.17 -20.48 7.20
C LEU A 72 14.69 -20.61 7.00
N GLN A 73 15.48 -19.61 7.40
CA GLN A 73 16.94 -19.71 7.42
C GLN A 73 17.47 -20.18 8.77
N GLY A 74 16.78 -19.82 9.85
CA GLY A 74 17.13 -20.22 11.21
C GLY A 74 16.52 -21.56 11.58
N ARG A 75 15.62 -21.53 12.57
CA ARG A 75 15.04 -22.71 13.20
C ARG A 75 14.28 -23.62 12.23
N TYR A 76 13.65 -23.07 11.20
CA TYR A 76 12.85 -23.83 10.22
C TYR A 76 13.63 -24.21 8.95
N ARG A 77 14.97 -24.17 8.98
CA ARG A 77 15.82 -24.49 7.82
C ARG A 77 15.54 -25.87 7.21
N CYS A 78 15.20 -26.85 8.04
CA CYS A 78 14.90 -28.21 7.59
C CYS A 78 13.63 -28.28 6.71
N LEU A 79 12.70 -27.33 6.85
CA LEU A 79 11.46 -27.25 6.06
C LEU A 79 11.64 -26.55 4.71
N ARG A 80 12.68 -25.72 4.57
CA ARG A 80 12.97 -24.94 3.36
C ARG A 80 12.92 -25.72 2.04
N PRO A 81 13.50 -26.93 1.90
CA PRO A 81 13.46 -27.67 0.64
C PRO A 81 12.10 -28.30 0.34
N LEU A 82 11.18 -28.31 1.30
CA LEU A 82 9.84 -28.88 1.18
C LEU A 82 8.82 -27.78 0.86
N SER A 83 7.73 -28.12 0.19
CA SER A 83 6.59 -27.21 0.01
C SER A 83 5.80 -27.05 1.30
N SER A 84 5.08 -25.94 1.45
CA SER A 84 4.25 -25.71 2.65
C SER A 84 3.19 -26.78 2.86
N SER A 85 2.66 -27.40 1.81
CA SER A 85 1.73 -28.55 1.94
C SER A 85 2.36 -29.70 2.72
N ALA A 86 3.62 -30.05 2.40
CA ALA A 86 4.34 -31.12 3.09
C ALA A 86 4.64 -30.78 4.56
N TRP A 87 4.73 -29.50 4.93
CA TRP A 87 4.96 -29.10 6.32
C TRP A 87 3.77 -29.38 7.22
N PHE A 88 2.56 -29.27 6.66
CA PHE A 88 1.32 -29.32 7.42
C PHE A 88 0.62 -30.68 7.32
N ASP A 89 0.79 -31.37 6.19
CA ASP A 89 0.06 -32.61 5.89
C ASP A 89 0.90 -33.88 6.12
N GLN A 90 2.22 -33.74 6.32
CA GLN A 90 3.14 -34.87 6.48
C GLN A 90 3.97 -34.75 7.77
N PRO A 91 4.44 -35.88 8.34
CA PRO A 91 5.36 -35.84 9.47
C PRO A 91 6.65 -35.12 9.10
N LEU A 92 7.19 -34.35 10.05
CA LEU A 92 8.41 -33.59 9.82
C LEU A 92 9.60 -34.53 9.52
N PRO A 93 10.56 -34.09 8.68
CA PRO A 93 11.82 -34.82 8.47
C PRO A 93 12.55 -35.11 9.78
N ALA A 94 13.28 -36.22 9.84
CA ALA A 94 14.11 -36.58 11.00
C ALA A 94 15.19 -35.53 11.33
N ASP A 95 15.61 -34.74 10.35
CA ASP A 95 16.59 -33.64 10.51
C ASP A 95 15.97 -32.37 11.13
N CYS A 96 14.65 -32.32 11.33
CA CYS A 96 13.99 -31.21 12.02
C CYS A 96 14.01 -31.40 13.54
N PRO A 97 14.09 -30.28 14.32
CA PRO A 97 13.90 -30.34 15.77
C PRO A 97 12.54 -30.96 16.14
N ALA A 98 12.50 -31.81 17.16
CA ALA A 98 11.29 -32.52 17.58
C ALA A 98 10.21 -31.59 18.18
N ASP A 99 10.62 -30.43 18.68
CA ASP A 99 9.77 -29.37 19.24
C ASP A 99 9.41 -28.29 18.20
N LEU A 100 9.66 -28.55 16.92
CA LEU A 100 9.30 -27.65 15.83
C LEU A 100 7.82 -27.79 15.48
N ASP A 101 7.05 -26.72 15.69
CA ASP A 101 5.66 -26.66 15.24
C ASP A 101 5.55 -25.82 13.95
N PRO A 102 5.35 -26.45 12.78
CA PRO A 102 5.20 -25.72 11.52
C PRO A 102 3.95 -24.84 11.50
N GLN A 103 2.91 -25.12 12.31
CA GLN A 103 1.68 -24.33 12.32
C GLN A 103 1.91 -22.87 12.72
N GLN A 104 2.98 -22.58 13.46
CA GLN A 104 3.36 -21.21 13.81
C GLN A 104 3.71 -20.36 12.59
N LEU A 105 4.18 -20.98 11.49
CA LEU A 105 4.47 -20.26 10.25
C LEU A 105 3.22 -19.94 9.43
N ARG A 106 2.09 -20.62 9.71
CA ARG A 106 0.83 -20.42 8.96
C ARG A 106 0.27 -19.02 9.19
N ASN A 107 0.36 -18.54 10.43
CA ASN A 107 -0.19 -17.26 10.86
C ASN A 107 0.93 -16.44 11.49
N THR A 108 1.37 -15.39 10.80
CA THR A 108 2.36 -14.47 11.34
C THR A 108 1.68 -13.16 11.71
N GLU A 109 1.85 -12.70 12.94
CA GLU A 109 1.30 -11.43 13.41
C GLU A 109 2.35 -10.33 13.35
N LEU A 110 2.05 -9.25 12.62
CA LEU A 110 2.87 -8.04 12.54
C LEU A 110 1.99 -6.82 12.80
N TRP A 111 2.36 -6.00 13.78
CA TRP A 111 1.65 -4.75 14.11
C TRP A 111 0.13 -4.93 14.27
N ASN A 112 -0.28 -5.99 14.99
CA ASN A 112 -1.68 -6.40 15.20
C ASN A 112 -2.45 -6.72 13.91
N GLN A 113 -1.74 -7.00 12.81
CA GLN A 113 -2.29 -7.53 11.56
C GLN A 113 -1.83 -8.96 11.42
N ARG A 114 -2.77 -9.86 11.11
CA ARG A 114 -2.44 -11.25 10.81
C ARG A 114 -2.18 -11.42 9.33
N VAL A 115 -1.06 -12.05 9.03
CA VAL A 115 -0.65 -12.45 7.69
C VAL A 115 -0.69 -13.96 7.61
N LEU A 116 -1.42 -14.46 6.63
CA LEU A 116 -1.57 -15.87 6.35
C LEU A 116 -0.53 -16.29 5.32
N LEU A 117 0.20 -17.35 5.63
CA LEU A 117 0.99 -18.08 4.65
C LEU A 117 0.06 -18.99 3.86
N LEU A 118 -0.14 -18.64 2.59
CA LEU A 118 -0.92 -19.48 1.66
C LEU A 118 -0.07 -20.61 1.09
N GLY A 119 1.18 -20.31 0.79
CA GLY A 119 2.04 -21.25 0.08
C GLY A 119 3.51 -20.91 0.18
N TRP A 120 4.32 -21.94 0.34
CA TRP A 120 5.74 -21.91 0.04
C TRP A 120 6.04 -22.94 -1.04
N THR A 121 6.61 -22.47 -2.14
CA THR A 121 7.07 -23.32 -3.24
C THR A 121 8.58 -23.20 -3.34
N PRO A 122 9.34 -24.22 -2.91
CA PRO A 122 10.79 -24.18 -3.03
C PRO A 122 11.21 -24.18 -4.50
N SER A 123 12.32 -23.50 -4.78
CA SER A 123 13.03 -23.55 -6.05
C SER A 123 14.47 -24.04 -5.83
N SER A 124 15.22 -24.20 -6.91
CA SER A 124 16.60 -24.72 -6.86
C SER A 124 17.47 -23.96 -5.85
N ALA A 125 18.37 -24.68 -5.18
CA ALA A 125 19.41 -24.12 -4.30
C ALA A 125 18.90 -23.34 -3.06
N GLY A 126 17.70 -23.63 -2.57
CA GLY A 126 17.18 -23.03 -1.33
C GLY A 126 16.56 -21.64 -1.52
N ALA A 127 16.33 -21.24 -2.77
CA ALA A 127 15.40 -20.17 -3.08
C ALA A 127 13.95 -20.71 -3.11
N GLY A 128 12.97 -19.81 -3.27
CA GLY A 128 11.59 -20.22 -3.48
C GLY A 128 10.64 -19.03 -3.55
N VAL A 129 9.36 -19.34 -3.74
CA VAL A 129 8.30 -18.34 -3.79
C VAL A 129 7.41 -18.50 -2.57
N LEU A 130 7.29 -17.40 -1.82
CA LEU A 130 6.39 -17.26 -0.69
C LEU A 130 5.11 -16.56 -1.16
N GLN A 131 3.95 -17.13 -0.83
CA GLN A 131 2.64 -16.55 -1.11
C GLN A 131 1.99 -16.16 0.20
N LEU A 132 1.74 -14.86 0.37
CA LEU A 132 1.19 -14.30 1.59
C LEU A 132 -0.13 -13.57 1.32
N GLN A 133 -1.01 -13.56 2.31
CA GLN A 133 -2.28 -12.86 2.28
C GLN A 133 -2.55 -12.16 3.61
N LEU A 134 -3.11 -10.96 3.56
CA LEU A 134 -3.61 -10.30 4.77
C LEU A 134 -4.93 -10.95 5.21
N GLU A 135 -5.00 -11.41 6.45
CA GLU A 135 -6.20 -12.04 7.05
C GLU A 135 -7.41 -11.10 6.92
N GLY A 136 -8.57 -11.66 6.58
CA GLY A 136 -9.80 -10.87 6.39
C GLY A 136 -9.85 -10.06 5.10
N SER A 137 -8.84 -10.13 4.24
CA SER A 137 -8.82 -9.47 2.93
C SER A 137 -8.45 -10.46 1.82
N ARG A 138 -8.76 -10.14 0.56
CA ARG A 138 -8.21 -10.87 -0.60
C ARG A 138 -6.88 -10.29 -1.11
N TYR A 139 -6.24 -9.45 -0.30
CA TYR A 139 -4.98 -8.83 -0.68
C TYR A 139 -3.84 -9.81 -0.45
N GLN A 140 -3.26 -10.28 -1.56
CA GLN A 140 -2.22 -11.30 -1.57
C GLN A 140 -1.04 -10.86 -2.42
N ARG A 141 0.17 -11.31 -2.05
CA ARG A 141 1.41 -11.03 -2.75
C ARG A 141 2.32 -12.25 -2.80
N ARG A 142 3.18 -12.28 -3.82
CA ARG A 142 4.17 -13.33 -4.02
C ARG A 142 5.56 -12.73 -3.93
N TYR A 143 6.39 -13.31 -3.06
CA TYR A 143 7.76 -12.87 -2.84
C TYR A 143 8.72 -13.98 -3.25
N GLY A 144 9.62 -13.66 -4.18
CA GLY A 144 10.79 -14.48 -4.45
C GLY A 144 11.80 -14.31 -3.32
N ILE A 145 12.17 -15.40 -2.66
CA ILE A 145 13.23 -15.44 -1.65
C ILE A 145 14.43 -16.13 -2.29
N THR A 146 15.53 -15.41 -2.47
CA THR A 146 16.84 -15.96 -2.86
C THR A 146 17.79 -15.87 -1.67
N LEU A 147 18.37 -17.02 -1.30
CA LEU A 147 19.22 -17.15 -0.12
C LEU A 147 20.68 -17.33 -0.52
N THR A 148 21.30 -16.28 -1.09
CA THR A 148 22.78 -16.19 -1.32
C THR A 148 23.22 -14.75 -1.66
N PRO A 149 24.39 -14.28 -1.20
CA PRO A 149 24.64 -13.68 0.12
C PRO A 149 24.15 -12.23 0.31
N LEU A 150 23.35 -11.66 -0.61
CA LEU A 150 22.75 -10.34 -0.42
C LEU A 150 21.24 -10.44 -0.60
N TYR A 151 20.50 -10.23 0.48
CA TYR A 151 19.04 -10.23 0.52
C TYR A 151 18.47 -9.33 -0.59
N ARG A 152 17.83 -9.93 -1.59
CA ARG A 152 17.05 -9.20 -2.59
C ARG A 152 15.68 -9.83 -2.69
N LEU A 153 14.71 -9.20 -2.04
CA LEU A 153 13.31 -9.52 -2.31
C LEU A 153 12.97 -9.02 -3.70
N GLN A 154 12.47 -9.91 -4.54
CA GLN A 154 11.89 -9.56 -5.81
C GLN A 154 10.40 -9.87 -5.73
N GLU A 155 9.56 -8.85 -5.87
CA GLU A 155 8.13 -9.04 -6.05
C GLU A 155 7.92 -9.70 -7.42
N LEU A 156 7.25 -10.86 -7.42
CA LEU A 156 6.87 -11.54 -8.65
C LEU A 156 5.41 -11.14 -8.91
N GLY A 157 5.18 -10.50 -10.07
CA GLY A 157 3.93 -9.85 -10.45
C GLY A 157 2.66 -10.67 -10.28
#